data_AF-Q9KI46-F1
#
_entry.id   AF-Q9KI46-F1
#
_cell.length_a   1.000
_cell.length_b   1.000
_cell.length_c   1.000
_cell.angle_alpha   90.00
_cell.angle_beta   90.00
_cell.angle_gamma   90.00
#
_symmetry.space_group_name_H-M   'P 1'
#
loop_
_entity.id
_entity.type
_entity.pdbx_description
1 polymer ?
#
loop_
_entity_poly.entity_id
_entity_poly.type
_entity_poly.pdbx_seq_one_letter_code
_entity_poly.pdbx_strand_id
1 'polypeptide(L)'
;MEIASVITSRLLTICKENLLVRIVSPGWIHLELADSLLAAWLQNLALGGLGDDRDTKKDERIATINPARLFAMQYTHARCCSLILLAQRGGLIPFREPLPDNWQGLSLGSLVSTMQIPWLNSETKIRLNHPAESCLISELIEVVDSLIFPHDNKAMNWEKLGSDLSQA
;
A
#
# COMPACT_ATOMS: atom_id res chain seq x y z
N MET A 1 -4.42 20.64 -29.02
CA MET A 1 -5.30 20.72 -27.82
C MET A 1 -6.60 19.92 -27.96
N GLU A 2 -7.25 19.91 -29.13
CA GLU A 2 -8.53 19.18 -29.32
C GLU A 2 -8.46 17.70 -28.90
N ILE A 3 -7.43 16.96 -29.33
CA ILE A 3 -7.25 15.54 -28.96
C ILE A 3 -7.15 15.36 -27.43
N ALA A 4 -6.37 16.21 -26.75
CA ALA A 4 -6.21 16.14 -25.30
C ALA A 4 -7.54 16.41 -24.56
N SER A 5 -8.39 17.30 -25.09
CA SER A 5 -9.71 17.58 -24.53
C SER A 5 -10.68 16.40 -24.67
N VAL A 6 -10.64 15.69 -25.81
CA VAL A 6 -11.47 14.51 -26.05
C VAL A 6 -11.04 13.34 -25.15
N ILE A 7 -9.74 13.16 -24.94
CA ILE A 7 -9.23 12.14 -24.02
C ILE A 7 -9.62 12.49 -22.58
N THR A 8 -9.45 13.74 -22.17
CA THR A 8 -9.79 14.22 -20.83
C THR A 8 -11.27 14.03 -20.51
N SER A 9 -12.17 14.36 -21.43
CA SER A 9 -13.62 14.19 -21.21
C SER A 9 -14.01 12.72 -21.05
N ARG A 10 -13.38 11.82 -21.82
CA ARG A 10 -13.57 10.38 -21.66
C ARG A 10 -13.05 9.88 -20.32
N LEU A 11 -11.86 10.30 -19.91
CA LEU A 11 -11.28 9.90 -18.62
C LEU A 11 -12.13 10.36 -17.43
N LEU A 12 -12.62 11.60 -17.45
CA LEU A 12 -13.53 12.11 -16.41
C LEU A 12 -14.86 11.34 -16.36
N THR A 13 -15.33 10.82 -17.50
CA THR A 13 -16.55 9.99 -17.54
C THR A 13 -16.33 8.62 -16.88
N ILE A 14 -15.17 8.02 -17.10
CA ILE A 14 -14.81 6.69 -16.58
C ILE A 14 -14.44 6.76 -15.10
N CYS A 15 -13.61 7.73 -14.73
CA CYS A 15 -12.98 7.80 -13.41
C CYS A 15 -13.71 8.72 -12.42
N LYS A 16 -14.64 9.57 -12.89
CA LYS A 16 -15.42 10.50 -12.04
C LYS A 16 -14.54 11.29 -11.06
N GLU A 17 -14.94 11.34 -9.79
CA GLU A 17 -14.31 12.09 -8.70
C GLU A 17 -12.96 11.49 -8.23
N ASN A 18 -12.53 10.37 -8.81
CA ASN A 18 -11.33 9.66 -8.39
C ASN A 18 -10.03 10.22 -8.99
N LEU A 19 -10.12 10.95 -10.10
CA LEU A 19 -8.97 11.52 -10.80
C LEU A 19 -9.19 13.01 -11.08
N LEU A 20 -8.19 13.81 -10.73
CA LEU A 20 -8.04 15.18 -11.17
C LEU A 20 -7.29 15.17 -12.50
N VAL A 21 -7.93 15.65 -13.56
CA VAL A 21 -7.35 15.69 -14.91
C VAL A 21 -7.10 17.12 -15.33
N ARG A 22 -5.85 17.46 -15.66
CA ARG A 22 -5.46 18.79 -16.15
C ARG A 22 -4.73 18.69 -17.48
N ILE A 23 -5.18 19.49 -18.45
CA ILE A 23 -4.46 19.65 -19.73
C ILE A 23 -3.41 20.75 -19.56
N VAL A 24 -2.17 20.46 -19.90
CA VAL A 24 -1.03 21.38 -19.83
C VAL A 24 -0.46 21.60 -21.23
N SER A 25 -0.10 22.85 -21.55
CA SER A 25 0.47 23.20 -22.86
C SER A 25 1.74 22.39 -23.17
N PRO A 26 1.96 21.92 -24.42
CA PRO A 26 1.14 22.10 -25.63
C PRO A 26 0.02 21.05 -25.84
N GLY A 27 -0.16 20.12 -24.91
CA GLY A 27 -1.16 19.04 -25.02
C GLY A 27 -0.96 17.86 -24.06
N TRP A 28 -0.17 18.03 -22.99
CA TRP A 28 0.02 17.01 -21.96
C TRP A 28 -1.24 16.85 -21.13
N ILE A 29 -1.50 15.63 -20.64
CA ILE A 29 -2.60 15.34 -19.73
C ILE A 29 -1.97 14.90 -18.42
N HIS A 30 -2.07 15.75 -17.41
CA HIS A 30 -1.67 15.42 -16.05
C HIS A 30 -2.84 14.74 -15.36
N LEU A 31 -2.57 13.58 -14.78
CA LEU A 31 -3.51 12.81 -13.97
C LEU A 31 -3.00 12.85 -12.54
N GLU A 32 -3.86 13.25 -11.63
CA GLU A 32 -3.59 13.25 -10.20
C GLU A 32 -4.69 12.46 -9.49
N LEU A 33 -4.29 11.60 -8.57
CA LEU A 33 -5.20 10.77 -7.81
C LEU A 33 -5.92 11.62 -6.76
N ALA A 34 -7.23 11.47 -6.64
CA ALA A 34 -7.95 12.15 -5.58
C ALA A 34 -7.53 11.61 -4.20
N ASP A 35 -7.34 12.52 -3.24
CA ASP A 35 -7.00 12.21 -1.85
C ASP A 35 -7.97 11.20 -1.22
N SER A 36 -9.26 11.32 -1.54
CA SER A 36 -10.32 10.41 -1.08
C SER A 36 -10.14 8.98 -1.61
N LEU A 37 -9.74 8.83 -2.87
CA LEU A 37 -9.48 7.51 -3.45
C LEU A 37 -8.24 6.89 -2.83
N LEU A 38 -7.16 7.66 -2.67
CA LEU A 38 -5.94 7.18 -2.05
C LEU A 38 -6.18 6.79 -0.58
N ALA A 39 -6.95 7.57 0.17
CA ALA A 39 -7.38 7.21 1.53
C ALA A 39 -8.20 5.91 1.58
N ALA A 40 -9.14 5.73 0.65
CA ALA A 40 -9.92 4.49 0.56
C ALA A 40 -9.04 3.28 0.20
N TRP A 41 -8.07 3.47 -0.69
CA TRP A 41 -7.10 2.44 -1.06
C TRP A 41 -6.20 2.05 0.13
N LEU A 42 -5.64 3.03 0.85
CA LEU A 42 -4.83 2.80 2.06
C LEU A 42 -5.64 2.07 3.15
N GLN A 43 -6.92 2.43 3.31
CA GLN A 43 -7.82 1.78 4.25
C GLN A 43 -8.09 0.31 3.86
N ASN A 44 -8.34 0.03 2.58
CA ASN A 44 -8.53 -1.33 2.09
C ASN A 44 -7.26 -2.17 2.24
N LEU A 45 -6.10 -1.58 1.97
CA LEU A 45 -4.81 -2.22 2.13
C LEU A 45 -4.56 -2.62 3.58
N ALA A 46 -4.84 -1.71 4.53
CA ALA A 46 -4.74 -1.99 5.96
C ALA A 46 -5.64 -3.16 6.36
N LEU A 47 -6.87 -3.23 5.83
CA LEU A 47 -7.83 -4.31 6.08
C LEU A 47 -7.44 -5.67 5.46
N GLY A 48 -6.30 -5.76 4.78
CA GLY A 48 -5.86 -6.96 4.08
C GLY A 48 -6.60 -7.19 2.75
N GLY A 49 -7.21 -6.15 2.18
CA GLY A 49 -7.99 -6.20 0.95
C GLY A 49 -7.16 -6.24 -0.35
N LEU A 50 -5.86 -6.54 -0.28
CA LEU A 50 -5.09 -6.94 -1.47
C LEU A 50 -5.68 -8.28 -1.91
N GLY A 51 -6.41 -8.26 -3.02
CA GLY A 51 -7.25 -9.35 -3.51
C GLY A 51 -6.69 -10.73 -3.21
N ASP A 52 -7.53 -11.56 -2.61
CA ASP A 52 -7.30 -12.98 -2.38
C ASP A 52 -7.39 -13.70 -3.73
N ASP A 53 -6.42 -13.45 -4.62
CA ASP A 53 -6.31 -14.14 -5.91
C ASP A 53 -5.75 -15.55 -5.63
N ARG A 54 -6.61 -16.36 -5.00
CA ARG A 54 -6.39 -17.78 -4.70
C ARG A 54 -6.42 -18.66 -5.96
N ASP A 55 -6.34 -18.05 -7.13
CA ASP A 55 -6.03 -18.72 -8.40
C ASP A 55 -4.52 -18.72 -8.71
N THR A 56 -3.67 -18.46 -7.71
CA THR A 56 -2.27 -18.88 -7.75
C THR A 56 -2.22 -20.41 -7.78
N LYS A 57 -2.16 -20.94 -9.00
CA LYS A 57 -1.88 -22.35 -9.31
C LYS A 57 -0.81 -22.86 -8.35
N LYS A 58 -1.15 -23.92 -7.62
CA LYS A 58 -0.30 -24.68 -6.66
C LYS A 58 0.91 -25.38 -7.32
N ASP A 59 1.50 -24.80 -8.35
CA ASP A 59 2.63 -25.36 -9.08
C ASP A 59 3.81 -24.38 -9.09
N GLU A 60 4.23 -23.93 -7.91
CA GLU A 60 5.61 -23.50 -7.71
C GLU A 60 6.27 -24.46 -6.72
N ARG A 61 6.96 -25.44 -7.31
CA ARG A 61 8.01 -26.21 -6.63
C ARG A 61 8.81 -25.23 -5.79
N ILE A 62 8.99 -25.53 -4.51
CA ILE A 62 9.83 -24.78 -3.58
C ILE A 62 11.22 -24.66 -4.23
N ALA A 63 11.41 -23.59 -5.01
CA ALA A 63 12.71 -23.21 -5.52
C ALA A 63 13.54 -22.99 -4.27
N THR A 64 14.74 -23.57 -4.24
CA THR A 64 15.68 -23.53 -3.11
C THR A 64 15.74 -22.11 -2.56
N ILE A 65 14.99 -21.85 -1.47
CA ILE A 65 14.87 -20.50 -0.92
C ILE A 65 16.24 -20.20 -0.34
N ASN A 66 16.93 -19.22 -0.92
CA ASN A 66 18.21 -18.77 -0.42
C ASN A 66 18.01 -18.34 1.05
N PRO A 67 18.73 -18.93 2.02
CA PRO A 67 18.52 -18.66 3.43
C PRO A 67 18.71 -17.18 3.78
N ALA A 68 19.60 -16.46 3.09
CA ALA A 68 19.76 -15.02 3.29
C ALA A 68 18.47 -14.25 2.99
N ARG A 69 17.77 -14.60 1.90
CA ARG A 69 16.49 -13.99 1.52
C ARG A 69 15.40 -14.29 2.55
N LEU A 70 15.39 -15.53 3.06
CA LEU A 70 14.46 -15.95 4.11
C LEU A 70 14.67 -15.14 5.39
N PHE A 71 15.92 -15.00 5.84
CA PHE A 71 16.24 -14.21 7.03
C PHE A 71 15.90 -12.73 6.85
N ALA A 72 16.17 -12.15 5.67
CA ALA A 72 15.79 -10.77 5.37
C ALA A 72 14.26 -10.58 5.46
N MET A 73 13.48 -11.47 4.86
CA MET A 73 12.01 -11.42 4.95
C MET A 73 11.51 -11.59 6.39
N GLN A 74 12.08 -12.53 7.15
CA GLN A 74 11.73 -12.73 8.57
C GLN A 74 12.08 -11.51 9.43
N TYR A 75 13.24 -10.90 9.19
CA TYR A 75 13.66 -9.67 9.86
C TYR A 75 12.69 -8.52 9.56
N THR A 76 12.39 -8.29 8.29
CA THR A 76 11.42 -7.27 7.85
C THR A 76 10.07 -7.48 8.52
N HIS A 77 9.56 -8.72 8.50
CA HIS A 77 8.30 -9.06 9.16
C HIS A 77 8.35 -8.76 10.67
N ALA A 78 9.38 -9.22 11.38
CA ALA A 78 9.55 -9.00 12.81
C ALA A 78 9.64 -7.50 13.16
N ARG A 79 10.30 -6.71 12.31
CA ARG A 79 10.39 -5.25 12.44
C ARG A 79 9.02 -4.60 12.30
N CYS A 80 8.25 -4.92 11.25
CA CYS A 80 6.90 -4.41 11.05
C CYS A 80 5.98 -4.76 12.22
N CYS A 81 6.01 -6.02 12.69
CA CYS A 81 5.26 -6.42 13.89
C CYS A 81 5.66 -5.60 15.12
N SER A 82 6.97 -5.37 15.32
CA SER A 82 7.46 -4.58 16.45
C SER A 82 6.96 -3.14 16.39
N LEU A 83 6.92 -2.51 15.21
CA LEU A 83 6.39 -1.15 15.02
C LEU A 83 4.90 -1.06 15.36
N ILE A 84 4.09 -2.01 14.88
CA ILE A 84 2.65 -2.06 15.19
C ILE A 84 2.43 -2.17 16.70
N LEU A 85 3.23 -2.98 17.39
CA LEU A 85 3.11 -3.16 18.84
C LEU A 85 3.59 -1.96 19.65
N LEU A 86 4.60 -1.25 19.16
CA LEU A 86 5.00 0.04 19.74
C LEU A 86 3.88 1.06 19.59
N ALA A 87 3.25 1.14 18.42
CA ALA A 87 2.12 2.02 18.17
C ALA A 87 0.90 1.65 19.05
N GLN A 88 0.65 0.36 19.28
CA GLN A 88 -0.36 -0.11 20.23
C GLN A 88 -0.06 0.35 21.65
N ARG A 89 1.15 0.07 22.16
CA ARG A 89 1.55 0.44 23.53
C ARG A 89 1.58 1.95 23.72
N GLY A 90 1.87 2.69 22.66
CA GLY A 90 1.78 4.15 22.61
C GLY A 90 0.35 4.68 22.49
N GLY A 91 -0.68 3.83 22.42
CA GLY A 91 -2.07 4.23 22.29
C GLY A 91 -2.45 4.83 20.93
N LEU A 92 -1.59 4.69 19.91
CA LEU A 92 -1.84 5.19 18.56
C LEU A 92 -2.79 4.26 17.78
N ILE A 93 -2.80 2.97 18.13
CA ILE A 93 -3.56 1.92 17.44
C ILE A 93 -4.40 1.13 18.46
N PRO A 94 -5.74 1.25 18.45
CA PRO A 94 -6.60 0.38 19.26
C PRO A 94 -6.63 -1.06 18.74
N PHE A 95 -6.46 -2.04 19.64
CA PHE A 95 -6.70 -3.46 19.38
C PHE A 95 -8.01 -3.90 20.05
N ARG A 96 -8.78 -4.76 19.38
CA ARG A 96 -10.04 -5.29 19.92
C ARG A 96 -9.82 -6.43 20.94
N GLU A 97 -8.76 -7.20 20.79
CA GLU A 97 -8.44 -8.35 21.64
C GLU A 97 -7.06 -8.20 22.30
N PRO A 98 -6.88 -8.72 23.54
CA PRO A 98 -5.57 -8.78 24.17
C PRO A 98 -4.64 -9.65 23.32
N LEU A 99 -3.39 -9.18 23.17
CA LEU A 99 -2.38 -9.85 22.37
C LEU A 99 -2.22 -11.31 22.83
N PRO A 100 -2.25 -12.30 21.92
CA PRO A 100 -1.91 -13.66 22.32
C PRO A 100 -0.46 -13.71 22.82
N ASP A 101 -0.20 -14.47 23.89
CA ASP A 101 1.15 -14.66 24.46
C ASP A 101 2.15 -15.18 23.40
N ASN A 102 1.63 -15.86 22.38
CA ASN A 102 2.38 -16.31 21.21
C ASN A 102 2.13 -15.41 19.98
N TRP A 103 3.16 -14.68 19.59
CA TRP A 103 3.14 -13.70 18.50
C TRP A 103 2.98 -14.35 17.11
N GLN A 104 3.04 -15.68 17.06
CA GLN A 104 2.76 -16.47 15.87
C GLN A 104 1.27 -16.49 15.50
N GLY A 105 0.37 -16.10 16.43
CA GLY A 105 -1.07 -15.99 16.21
C GLY A 105 -1.57 -14.59 15.82
N LEU A 106 -0.66 -13.62 15.62
CA LEU A 106 -0.99 -12.25 15.20
C LEU A 106 -1.43 -12.26 13.73
N SER A 107 -2.67 -12.68 13.49
CA SER A 107 -3.33 -12.42 12.22
C SER A 107 -3.52 -10.91 12.10
N LEU A 108 -2.79 -10.26 11.18
CA LEU A 108 -3.01 -8.85 10.84
C LEU A 108 -4.51 -8.60 10.54
N GLY A 109 -5.24 -9.59 10.02
CA GLY A 109 -6.70 -9.52 9.87
C GLY A 109 -7.52 -9.42 11.16
N SER A 110 -7.06 -9.96 12.30
CA SER A 110 -7.71 -9.80 13.62
C SER A 110 -7.45 -8.41 14.22
N LEU A 111 -6.35 -7.80 13.79
CA LEU A 111 -5.83 -6.51 14.20
C LEU A 111 -6.66 -5.34 13.63
N VAL A 112 -7.23 -5.51 12.43
CA VAL A 112 -7.65 -4.37 11.58
C VAL A 112 -9.17 -4.20 11.43
N SER A 113 -10.01 -5.10 11.96
CA SER A 113 -11.47 -5.05 11.71
C SER A 113 -12.18 -3.75 12.17
N THR A 114 -11.55 -2.86 12.95
CA THR A 114 -12.17 -1.60 13.42
C THR A 114 -11.31 -0.36 13.22
N MET A 115 -10.13 -0.45 12.59
CA MET A 115 -9.30 0.74 12.39
C MET A 115 -9.85 1.58 11.25
N GLN A 116 -10.74 2.52 11.53
CA GLN A 116 -10.93 3.65 10.63
C GLN A 116 -9.77 4.61 10.85
N ILE A 117 -8.66 4.38 10.15
CA ILE A 117 -7.55 5.32 10.19
C ILE A 117 -8.07 6.62 9.57
N PRO A 118 -8.01 7.75 10.29
CA PRO A 118 -8.53 9.01 9.78
C PRO A 118 -7.52 9.57 8.77
N TRP A 119 -7.43 8.95 7.59
CA TRP A 119 -6.50 9.33 6.52
C TRP A 119 -6.73 10.75 6.02
N LEU A 120 -7.96 11.25 6.11
CA LEU A 120 -8.36 12.58 5.62
C LEU A 120 -8.50 13.61 6.74
N ASN A 121 -8.19 14.87 6.43
CA ASN A 121 -8.47 16.03 7.29
C ASN A 121 -9.88 16.59 7.03
N SER A 122 -10.23 17.67 7.73
CA SER A 122 -11.51 18.38 7.55
C SER A 122 -11.73 18.95 6.15
N GLU A 123 -10.66 19.10 5.37
CA GLU A 123 -10.67 19.63 4.00
C GLU A 123 -10.65 18.50 2.94
N THR A 124 -10.84 17.24 3.34
CA THR A 124 -10.79 16.05 2.47
C THR A 124 -9.42 15.81 1.81
N LYS A 125 -8.35 16.35 2.39
CA LYS A 125 -6.95 16.10 2.00
C LYS A 125 -6.32 15.03 2.87
N ILE A 126 -5.35 14.30 2.33
CA ILE A 126 -4.59 13.32 3.13
C ILE A 126 -3.83 14.05 4.23
N ARG A 127 -3.89 13.49 5.44
CA ARG A 127 -3.19 13.98 6.62
C ARG A 127 -1.75 13.51 6.58
N LEU A 128 -0.85 14.39 6.15
CA LEU A 128 0.59 14.21 6.23
C LEU A 128 1.17 15.22 7.22
N ASN A 129 1.65 14.75 8.37
CA ASN A 129 2.28 15.57 9.40
C ASN A 129 3.82 15.60 9.25
N HIS A 130 4.40 14.59 8.59
CA HIS A 130 5.84 14.48 8.40
C HIS A 130 6.17 14.08 6.95
N PRO A 131 7.23 14.62 6.33
CA PRO A 131 7.61 14.28 4.95
C PRO A 131 7.85 12.77 4.74
N ALA A 132 8.33 12.07 5.76
CA ALA A 132 8.50 10.60 5.71
C ALA A 132 7.18 9.85 5.44
N GLU A 133 6.03 10.39 5.88
CA GLU A 133 4.73 9.75 5.62
C GLU A 133 4.40 9.79 4.12
N SER A 134 4.73 10.89 3.43
CA SER A 134 4.59 10.97 1.98
C SER A 134 5.52 10.01 1.26
N CYS A 135 6.79 9.92 1.71
CA CYS A 135 7.76 8.99 1.15
C CYS A 135 7.28 7.53 1.31
N LEU A 136 6.82 7.17 2.50
CA LEU A 136 6.29 5.84 2.79
C LEU A 136 5.08 5.50 1.89
N ILE A 137 4.14 6.42 1.70
CA ILE A 137 2.99 6.19 0.81
C ILE A 137 3.45 6.01 -0.63
N SER A 138 4.41 6.81 -1.11
CA SER A 138 4.98 6.66 -2.45
C SER A 138 5.66 5.30 -2.64
N GLU A 139 6.53 4.90 -1.71
CA GLU A 139 7.19 3.59 -1.74
C GLU A 139 6.16 2.45 -1.70
N LEU A 140 5.12 2.57 -0.88
CA LEU A 140 4.06 1.58 -0.77
C LEU A 140 3.27 1.42 -2.08
N ILE A 141 2.97 2.52 -2.76
CA ILE A 141 2.33 2.49 -4.08
C ILE A 141 3.24 1.77 -5.08
N GLU A 142 4.53 2.12 -5.13
CA GLU A 142 5.50 1.47 -6.02
C GLU A 142 5.62 -0.04 -5.75
N VAL A 143 5.57 -0.45 -4.48
CA VAL A 143 5.57 -1.87 -4.09
C VAL A 143 4.32 -2.58 -4.62
N VAL A 144 3.15 -2.00 -4.42
CA VAL A 144 1.88 -2.60 -4.86
C VAL A 144 1.78 -2.62 -6.39
N ASP A 145 2.20 -1.57 -7.08
CA ASP A 145 2.26 -1.53 -8.54
C ASP A 145 3.20 -2.60 -9.08
N SER A 146 4.36 -2.79 -8.46
CA SER A 146 5.30 -3.86 -8.83
C SER A 146 4.74 -5.26 -8.59
N LEU A 147 3.86 -5.41 -7.60
CA LEU A 147 3.21 -6.68 -7.23
C LEU A 147 2.08 -7.05 -8.20
N ILE A 148 1.25 -6.07 -8.56
CA ILE A 148 0.07 -6.27 -9.43
C ILE A 148 0.47 -6.26 -10.91
N PHE A 149 1.43 -5.41 -11.29
CA PHE A 149 1.90 -5.23 -12.66
C PHE A 149 3.40 -5.53 -12.78
N PRO A 150 3.83 -6.79 -12.58
CA PRO A 150 5.22 -7.16 -12.68
C PRO A 150 5.74 -6.80 -14.08
N HIS A 151 6.75 -5.94 -14.15
CA HIS A 151 7.38 -5.62 -15.43
C HIS A 151 8.13 -6.85 -15.94
N ASP A 152 7.83 -7.26 -17.17
CA ASP A 152 8.51 -8.38 -17.82
C ASP A 152 10.04 -8.13 -17.85
N ASN A 153 10.80 -9.13 -17.38
CA ASN A 153 12.27 -9.31 -17.47
C ASN A 153 13.22 -8.89 -16.33
N LYS A 154 12.80 -8.38 -15.16
CA LYS A 154 13.73 -8.26 -14.03
C LYS A 154 13.23 -9.04 -12.82
N ALA A 155 14.08 -9.96 -12.33
CA ALA A 155 13.85 -10.63 -11.05
C ALA A 155 13.81 -9.55 -9.96
N MET A 156 12.60 -9.18 -9.55
CA MET A 156 12.38 -8.14 -8.55
C MET A 156 12.92 -8.63 -7.20
N ASN A 157 13.76 -7.81 -6.55
CA ASN A 157 14.32 -8.17 -5.25
C ASN A 157 13.33 -7.79 -4.13
N TRP A 158 12.34 -8.65 -3.91
CA TRP A 158 11.33 -8.49 -2.86
C TRP A 158 11.89 -8.37 -1.45
N GLU A 159 13.07 -8.94 -1.18
CA GLU A 159 13.75 -8.81 0.11
C GLU A 159 14.14 -7.34 0.35
N LYS A 160 14.73 -6.73 -0.69
CA LYS A 160 15.25 -5.38 -0.58
C LYS A 160 14.08 -4.42 -0.48
N LEU A 161 13.09 -4.60 -1.33
CA LEU A 161 11.89 -3.77 -1.36
C LEU A 161 11.14 -3.82 -0.02
N GLY A 162 10.96 -5.01 0.55
CA GLY A 162 10.34 -5.14 1.88
C GLY A 162 11.19 -4.52 2.99
N SER A 163 12.52 -4.69 2.93
CA SER A 163 13.43 -4.06 3.89
C SER A 163 13.36 -2.53 3.82
N ASP A 164 13.45 -1.96 2.63
CA ASP A 164 13.40 -0.51 2.39
C ASP A 164 12.07 0.06 2.93
N LEU A 165 10.94 -0.56 2.57
CA LEU A 165 9.60 -0.14 3.05
C LEU A 165 9.47 -0.20 4.58
N SER A 166 10.12 -1.16 5.24
CA SER A 166 10.09 -1.24 6.71
C SER A 166 10.95 -0.18 7.41
N GLN A 167 11.84 0.49 6.67
CA GLN A 167 12.79 1.47 7.20
C GLN A 167 12.40 2.92 6.89
N ALA A 168 11.49 3.16 5.96
CA ALA A 168 10.90 4.46 5.64
C ALA A 168 10.19 5.09 6.85
#